data_AF-A0A1B0GUD9-F1
#
_entry.id   AF-A0A1B0GUD9-F1
#
_cell.length_a   1.000
_cell.length_b   1.000
_cell.length_c   1.000
_cell.angle_alpha   90.00
_cell.angle_beta   90.00
_cell.angle_gamma   90.00
#
_symmetry.space_group_name_H-M   'P 1'
#
loop_
_entity.id
_entity.type
_entity.pdbx_description
1 polymer ?
#
loop_
_entity_poly.entity_id
_entity_poly.type
_entity_poly.pdbx_seq_one_letter_code
_entity_poly.pdbx_strand_id
1 'polypeptide(L)'
;MVPRLLLRAWPRGPAVGPGAPSRPLSAGSGPGQYLQRSIVPTMHYQDSLPRLPIPKLEDTIRRYLSAQKPLLNDGQFRTLV
;
A
#
# COMPACT_ATOMS: atom_id res chain seq x y z
N MET A 1 25.08 -39.39 4.76
CA MET A 1 23.69 -39.76 4.38
C MET A 1 22.74 -38.81 5.08
N VAL A 2 22.11 -37.87 4.35
CA VAL A 2 21.09 -36.97 4.87
C VAL A 2 19.95 -36.94 3.86
N PRO A 3 18.75 -37.44 4.17
CA PRO A 3 17.65 -37.42 3.21
C PRO A 3 17.01 -36.04 3.20
N ARG A 4 16.99 -35.42 2.01
CA ARG A 4 16.22 -34.23 1.69
C ARG A 4 14.72 -34.56 1.82
N LEU A 5 14.07 -34.02 2.84
CA LEU A 5 12.61 -34.04 2.95
C LEU A 5 12.02 -33.10 1.88
N LEU A 6 11.52 -33.70 0.81
CA LEU A 6 10.68 -33.04 -0.20
C LEU A 6 9.41 -32.51 0.47
N LEU A 7 9.29 -31.18 0.56
CA LEU A 7 8.01 -30.53 0.85
C LEU A 7 7.00 -30.98 -0.23
N ARG A 8 6.02 -31.77 0.19
CA ARG A 8 4.88 -32.14 -0.65
C ARG A 8 4.11 -30.89 -1.03
N ALA A 9 4.05 -30.61 -2.33
CA ALA A 9 3.14 -29.64 -2.90
C ALA A 9 1.69 -30.06 -2.62
N TRP A 10 0.91 -29.16 -2.02
CA TRP A 10 -0.53 -29.31 -1.86
C TRP A 10 -1.20 -28.98 -3.20
N PRO A 11 -2.05 -29.86 -3.79
CA PRO A 11 -2.82 -29.49 -4.95
C PRO A 11 -3.94 -28.52 -4.53
N ARG A 12 -3.79 -27.25 -4.92
CA ARG A 12 -4.83 -26.22 -4.79
C ARG A 12 -5.92 -26.50 -5.83
N GLY A 13 -6.91 -27.32 -5.47
CA GLY A 13 -8.08 -27.55 -6.32
C GLY A 13 -8.99 -26.33 -6.41
N PRO A 14 -9.80 -26.19 -7.48
CA PRO A 14 -10.74 -25.08 -7.61
C PRO A 14 -11.94 -25.31 -6.70
N ALA A 15 -12.21 -24.37 -5.79
CA ALA A 15 -13.40 -24.36 -4.96
C ALA A 15 -14.60 -23.91 -5.81
N VAL A 16 -15.32 -24.85 -6.43
CA VAL A 16 -16.64 -24.61 -7.02
C VAL A 16 -17.69 -24.85 -5.94
N GLY A 17 -18.16 -23.76 -5.32
CA GLY A 17 -19.36 -23.74 -4.49
C GLY A 17 -20.59 -23.36 -5.32
N PRO A 18 -21.81 -23.73 -4.91
CA PRO A 18 -23.05 -23.36 -5.60
C PRO A 18 -23.22 -21.83 -5.57
N GLY A 19 -23.30 -21.22 -6.75
CA GLY A 19 -23.36 -19.77 -6.93
C GLY A 19 -24.64 -19.17 -6.35
N ALA A 20 -24.48 -18.20 -5.45
CA ALA A 20 -25.57 -17.29 -5.08
C ALA A 20 -26.03 -16.50 -6.32
N PRO A 21 -27.33 -16.23 -6.49
CA PRO A 21 -27.82 -15.44 -7.61
C PRO A 21 -27.22 -14.04 -7.52
N SER A 22 -26.31 -13.74 -8.45
CA SER A 22 -25.71 -12.42 -8.58
C SER A 22 -26.81 -11.50 -9.10
N ARG A 23 -27.35 -10.65 -8.24
CA ARG A 23 -28.28 -9.59 -8.64
C ARG A 23 -27.55 -8.78 -9.73
N PRO A 24 -28.08 -8.66 -10.95
CA PRO A 24 -27.44 -7.86 -11.97
C PRO A 24 -27.40 -6.43 -11.46
N LEU A 25 -26.19 -5.92 -11.22
CA LEU A 25 -26.00 -4.50 -10.98
C LEU A 25 -26.60 -3.80 -12.19
N SER A 26 -27.55 -2.89 -11.95
CA SER A 26 -28.27 -2.18 -12.99
C SER A 26 -27.25 -1.52 -13.91
N ALA A 27 -26.99 -2.17 -15.05
CA ALA A 27 -26.04 -1.71 -16.04
C ALA A 27 -26.74 -0.63 -16.86
N GLY A 28 -26.92 0.53 -16.24
CA GLY A 28 -27.01 1.76 -17.01
C GLY A 28 -25.70 1.87 -17.79
N SER A 29 -25.75 1.55 -19.08
CA SER A 29 -24.68 1.82 -20.03
C SER A 29 -25.10 3.05 -20.83
N GLY A 30 -25.36 4.16 -20.13
CA GLY A 30 -25.73 5.42 -20.74
C GLY A 30 -24.59 6.42 -20.56
N PRO A 31 -24.32 7.29 -21.55
CA PRO A 31 -23.42 8.42 -21.36
C PRO A 31 -24.06 9.39 -20.35
N GLY A 32 -23.89 9.13 -19.05
CA GLY A 32 -24.59 9.84 -17.98
C GLY A 32 -24.33 9.36 -16.56
N GLN A 33 -23.91 8.10 -16.35
CA GLN A 33 -23.71 7.56 -14.99
C GLN A 33 -22.36 7.90 -14.32
N TYR A 34 -21.61 8.87 -14.85
CA TYR A 34 -20.34 9.29 -14.25
C TYR A 34 -20.49 10.63 -13.54
N LEU A 35 -20.07 10.71 -12.28
CA LEU A 35 -19.98 11.98 -11.53
C LEU A 35 -19.03 12.97 -12.22
N GLN A 36 -18.00 12.45 -12.90
CA GLN A 36 -17.02 13.25 -13.61
C GLN A 36 -16.58 12.55 -14.90
N ARG A 37 -16.46 13.32 -15.98
CA ARG A 37 -15.86 12.90 -17.25
C ARG A 37 -14.56 13.65 -17.45
N SER A 38 -13.44 12.97 -17.16
CA SER A 38 -12.12 13.58 -17.33
C SER A 38 -11.76 13.64 -18.81
N ILE A 39 -11.26 14.79 -19.26
CA ILE A 39 -10.73 14.99 -20.62
C ILE A 39 -9.40 14.22 -20.78
N VAL A 40 -8.63 14.14 -19.69
CA VAL A 40 -7.35 13.44 -19.61
C VAL A 40 -7.58 12.10 -18.89
N PRO A 41 -6.99 10.97 -19.33
CA PRO A 41 -7.10 9.71 -18.60
C PRO A 41 -6.73 9.90 -17.12
N THR A 42 -7.51 9.31 -16.21
CA THR A 42 -7.31 9.49 -14.75
C THR A 42 -5.87 9.19 -14.32
N MET A 43 -5.20 8.25 -14.99
CA MET A 43 -3.85 7.80 -14.70
C MET A 43 -2.79 8.34 -15.67
N HIS A 44 -3.09 9.41 -16.43
CA HIS A 44 -2.21 9.90 -17.49
C HIS A 44 -0.80 10.29 -17.04
N TYR A 45 -0.65 10.86 -15.84
CA TYR A 45 0.64 11.35 -15.33
C TYR A 45 1.36 10.34 -14.44
N GLN A 46 0.87 9.11 -14.33
CA GLN A 46 1.42 8.14 -13.37
C GLN A 46 2.84 7.72 -13.74
N ASP A 47 3.12 7.53 -15.04
CA ASP A 47 4.45 7.12 -15.53
C ASP A 47 5.50 8.23 -15.42
N SER A 48 5.06 9.50 -15.35
CA SER A 48 5.93 10.67 -15.23
C SER A 48 6.04 11.19 -13.80
N LEU A 49 5.49 10.49 -12.81
CA LEU A 49 5.64 10.89 -11.41
C LEU A 49 7.12 10.87 -11.00
N PRO A 50 7.61 11.93 -10.34
CA PRO A 50 8.97 11.94 -9.82
C PRO A 50 9.11 10.85 -8.76
N ARG A 51 10.30 10.25 -8.71
CA ARG A 51 10.62 9.29 -7.67
C ARG A 51 10.62 9.99 -6.31
N LEU A 52 10.13 9.29 -5.29
CA LEU A 52 10.15 9.78 -3.92
C LEU A 52 11.61 10.03 -3.49
N PRO A 53 11.99 11.25 -3.09
CA PRO A 53 13.36 11.54 -2.67
C PRO A 53 13.66 10.86 -1.34
N ILE A 54 14.88 10.33 -1.21
CA ILE A 54 15.41 9.82 0.05
C ILE A 54 16.07 11.00 0.78
N PRO A 55 15.59 11.40 1.97
CA PRO A 55 16.19 12.49 2.72
C PRO A 55 17.59 12.14 3.21
N LYS A 56 18.43 13.15 3.46
CA LYS A 56 19.75 12.95 4.07
C LYS A 56 19.59 12.41 5.50
N LEU A 57 20.51 11.55 5.90
CA LEU A 57 20.51 10.95 7.24
C LEU A 57 20.49 12.03 8.34
N GLU A 58 21.29 13.07 8.20
CA GLU A 58 21.34 14.19 9.14
C GLU A 58 19.98 14.87 9.32
N ASP A 59 19.25 15.11 8.22
CA ASP A 59 17.93 15.75 8.26
C ASP A 59 16.91 14.83 8.94
N THR A 60 17.00 13.52 8.70
CA THR A 60 16.12 12.54 9.35
C THR A 60 16.34 12.47 10.86
N ILE A 61 17.60 12.44 11.31
CA ILE A 61 17.94 12.40 12.74
C ILE A 61 17.51 13.71 13.42
N ARG A 62 17.76 14.87 12.80
CA ARG A 62 17.35 16.17 13.33
C ARG A 62 15.84 16.26 13.50
N ARG A 63 15.07 15.85 12.48
CA ARG A 63 13.59 15.83 12.55
C ARG A 63 13.11 14.86 13.63
N TYR A 64 13.71 13.68 13.73
CA TYR A 64 13.40 12.70 14.77
C TYR A 64 13.60 13.29 16.18
N LEU A 65 14.78 13.84 16.48
CA LEU A 65 15.05 14.44 17.78
C LEU A 65 14.12 15.62 18.06
N SER A 66 13.80 16.44 17.07
CA SER A 66 12.85 17.55 17.23
C SER A 66 11.45 17.08 17.61
N ALA A 67 11.00 15.94 17.08
CA ALA A 67 9.70 15.35 17.39
C ALA A 67 9.67 14.70 18.78
N GLN A 68 10.80 14.23 19.29
CA GLN A 68 10.92 13.62 20.63
C GLN A 68 10.98 14.65 21.76
N LYS A 69 11.51 15.86 21.51
CA LYS A 69 11.63 16.93 22.52
C LYS A 69 10.36 17.22 23.33
N PRO A 70 9.16 17.36 22.74
CA PRO A 70 7.95 17.63 23.53
C PRO A 70 7.42 16.39 24.27
N LEU A 71 7.92 15.20 23.99
CA LEU A 71 7.40 13.94 24.54
C LEU A 71 8.23 13.42 25.73
N LEU A 72 9.46 13.89 25.88
CA LEU A 72 10.43 13.35 26.80
C LEU A 72 10.89 14.40 27.82
N ASN A 73 11.15 13.96 29.04
CA ASN A 73 11.84 14.77 30.03
C ASN A 73 13.34 14.86 29.69
N ASP A 74 14.04 15.89 30.18
CA ASP A 74 15.45 16.16 29.84
C ASP A 74 16.39 14.97 30.04
N GLY A 75 16.18 14.16 31.10
CA GLY A 75 16.97 12.96 31.36
C GLY A 75 16.79 11.85 30.32
N GLN A 76 15.57 11.67 29.81
CA GLN A 76 15.27 10.71 28.75
C GLN A 76 15.80 11.20 27.41
N PHE A 77 15.65 12.50 27.13
CA PHE A 77 16.16 13.10 25.91
C PHE A 77 17.68 13.01 25.81
N ARG A 78 18.41 13.22 26.92
CA ARG A 78 19.88 13.13 26.95
C ARG A 78 20.42 11.71 26.75
N THR A 79 19.60 10.68 26.94
CA THR A 79 20.00 9.29 26.66
C THR A 79 19.94 8.97 25.16
N LEU A 80 19.20 9.77 24.38
CA LEU A 80 19.01 9.56 22.94
C LEU A 80 20.02 10.31 22.05
N VAL A 81 20.76 11.26 22.62
CA VAL A 81 21.76 12.10 21.95
C VAL A 81 23.15 11.63 22.35
#